data_AF-A0A7C2Y1W2-F1
#
_entry.id   AF-A0A7C2Y1W2-F1
#
_cell.length_a   1.000
_cell.length_b   1.000
_cell.length_c   1.000
_cell.angle_alpha   90.00
_cell.angle_beta   90.00
_cell.angle_gamma   90.00
#
_symmetry.space_group_name_H-M   'P 1'
#
loop_
_entity.id
_entity.type
_entity.pdbx_description
1 polymer ?
#
loop_
_entity_poly.entity_id
_entity_poly.type
_entity_poly.pdbx_seq_one_letter_code
_entity_poly.pdbx_strand_id
1 'polypeptide(L)'
;MLRIALDAMGSDRAPEPEVEGAVRAARELDLAIALVGPEALLREQVRRRSADARIEIVPATEVIAPDEPVAQAIRKKRDSTIHVGLRLVHEGYAHAFVSAGNTGAIMAAAKMILKTLGPIDRPALAAVLPTFAGGRAVLIDVGANAECRPLHLVQFAIMGDIYARLILGIASPRIGLVSIGEEEAKGNELTREAYKHLERSGLHFVGNVEGQNIYMGDVDVIVCDGFTGNVILKT
;
A
#
# COMPACT_ATOMS: atom_id res chain seq x y z
N MET A 1 18.41 -11.43 9.32
CA MET A 1 16.96 -11.73 9.44
C MET A 1 16.19 -10.43 9.30
N LEU A 2 15.21 -10.38 8.40
CA LEU A 2 14.34 -9.21 8.26
C LEU A 2 13.41 -9.12 9.47
N ARG A 3 13.11 -7.88 9.88
CA ARG A 3 12.16 -7.59 10.94
C ARG A 3 10.98 -6.77 10.42
N ILE A 4 9.76 -7.22 10.70
CA ILE A 4 8.53 -6.55 10.30
C ILE A 4 7.82 -6.03 11.56
N ALA A 5 7.48 -4.75 11.56
CA ALA A 5 6.57 -4.18 12.56
C ALA A 5 5.12 -4.49 12.15
N LEU A 6 4.38 -5.18 12.99
CA LEU A 6 2.99 -5.52 12.76
C LEU A 6 2.12 -4.78 13.78
N ASP A 7 1.23 -3.92 13.30
CA ASP A 7 0.16 -3.36 14.12
C ASP A 7 -0.82 -4.47 14.51
N ALA A 8 -0.80 -4.83 15.79
CA ALA A 8 -1.62 -5.92 16.31
C ALA A 8 -3.07 -5.51 16.58
N MET A 9 -3.43 -4.25 16.35
CA MET A 9 -4.74 -3.68 16.72
C MET A 9 -5.54 -3.18 15.51
N GLY A 10 -5.11 -3.54 14.30
CA GLY A 10 -5.63 -2.97 13.06
C GLY A 10 -6.99 -3.50 12.62
N SER A 11 -7.27 -4.80 12.78
CA SER A 11 -8.51 -5.40 12.27
C SER A 11 -9.70 -5.32 13.23
N ASP A 12 -10.90 -5.56 12.69
CA ASP A 12 -12.15 -5.62 13.46
C ASP A 12 -12.14 -6.69 14.58
N ARG A 13 -11.35 -7.76 14.41
CA ARG A 13 -11.22 -8.87 15.37
C ARG A 13 -9.89 -8.85 16.11
N ALA A 14 -9.20 -7.72 16.09
CA ALA A 14 -7.90 -7.59 16.70
C ALA A 14 -7.94 -7.90 18.21
N PRO A 15 -6.86 -8.46 18.77
CA PRO A 15 -5.58 -8.77 18.11
C PRO A 15 -5.46 -10.21 17.58
N GLU A 16 -6.55 -10.98 17.60
CA GLU A 16 -6.50 -12.42 17.32
C GLU A 16 -5.91 -12.78 15.94
N PRO A 17 -6.43 -12.25 14.81
CA PRO A 17 -5.91 -12.63 13.49
C PRO A 17 -4.48 -12.11 13.26
N GLU A 18 -4.11 -10.96 13.83
CA GLU A 18 -2.74 -10.44 13.75
C GLU A 18 -1.75 -11.30 14.52
N VAL A 19 -2.10 -11.71 15.75
CA VAL A 19 -1.25 -12.60 16.55
C VAL A 19 -1.12 -13.96 15.87
N GLU A 20 -2.20 -14.52 15.34
CA GLU A 20 -2.16 -15.78 14.59
C GLU A 20 -1.26 -15.67 13.35
N GLY A 21 -1.44 -14.62 12.55
CA GLY A 21 -0.62 -14.32 11.39
C GLY A 21 0.85 -14.14 11.75
N ALA A 22 1.15 -13.44 12.84
CA ALA A 22 2.52 -13.25 13.34
C ALA A 22 3.18 -14.59 13.73
N VAL A 23 2.46 -15.47 14.42
CA VAL A 23 2.98 -16.79 14.83
C VAL A 23 3.23 -17.67 13.62
N ARG A 24 2.31 -17.69 12.65
CA ARG A 24 2.48 -18.44 11.40
C ARG A 24 3.66 -17.90 10.58
N ALA A 25 3.71 -16.59 10.37
CA ALA A 25 4.79 -15.94 9.62
C ALA A 25 6.15 -16.17 10.28
N ALA A 26 6.25 -16.05 11.61
CA ALA A 26 7.47 -16.37 12.33
C ALA A 26 7.87 -17.83 12.07
N ARG A 27 6.96 -18.80 12.18
CA ARG A 27 7.28 -20.23 11.99
C ARG A 27 7.66 -20.61 10.56
N GLU A 28 6.89 -20.12 9.59
CA GLU A 28 6.94 -20.55 8.20
C GLU A 28 7.97 -19.75 7.38
N LEU A 29 8.35 -18.54 7.84
CA LEU A 29 9.25 -17.63 7.12
C LEU A 29 10.49 -17.28 7.97
N ASP A 30 11.57 -16.86 7.32
CA ASP A 30 12.78 -16.35 8.00
C ASP A 30 12.62 -14.88 8.40
N LEU A 31 11.61 -14.60 9.23
CA LEU A 31 11.22 -13.24 9.67
C LEU A 31 11.16 -13.14 11.20
N ALA A 32 11.60 -11.99 11.72
CA ALA A 32 11.25 -11.53 13.05
C ALA A 32 10.06 -10.58 13.00
N ILE A 33 9.21 -10.64 14.01
CA ILE A 33 8.00 -9.82 14.11
C ILE A 33 8.10 -8.95 15.36
N ALA A 34 8.05 -7.63 15.17
CA ALA A 34 7.78 -6.67 16.23
C ALA A 34 6.27 -6.43 16.29
N LEU A 35 5.59 -7.13 17.19
CA LEU A 35 4.15 -7.11 17.37
C LEU A 35 3.77 -5.91 18.26
N VAL A 36 3.19 -4.88 17.66
CA VAL A 36 2.94 -3.58 18.29
C VAL A 36 1.54 -3.50 18.86
N GLY A 37 1.40 -3.23 20.17
CA GLY A 37 0.09 -3.08 20.81
C GLY A 37 0.10 -3.14 22.34
N PRO A 38 -1.08 -3.20 22.98
CA PRO A 38 -1.22 -3.26 24.43
C PRO A 38 -0.55 -4.52 25.00
N GLU A 39 0.54 -4.33 25.74
CA GLU A 39 1.45 -5.41 26.12
C GLU A 39 0.77 -6.56 26.88
N ALA A 40 -0.08 -6.25 27.86
CA ALA A 40 -0.77 -7.28 28.65
C ALA A 40 -1.67 -8.17 27.78
N LEU A 41 -2.43 -7.56 26.88
CA LEU A 41 -3.33 -8.26 25.96
C LEU A 41 -2.53 -9.14 24.97
N LEU A 42 -1.46 -8.60 24.38
CA LEU A 42 -0.62 -9.35 23.44
C LEU A 42 0.12 -10.51 24.12
N ARG A 43 0.65 -10.31 25.33
CA ARG A 43 1.34 -11.37 26.10
C ARG A 43 0.43 -12.55 26.40
N GLU A 44 -0.86 -12.30 26.64
CA GLU A 44 -1.83 -13.37 26.84
C GLU A 44 -2.10 -14.13 25.53
N GLN A 45 -2.36 -13.40 24.44
CA GLN A 45 -2.70 -13.99 23.15
C GLN A 45 -1.56 -14.80 22.52
N VAL A 46 -0.31 -14.34 22.66
CA VAL A 46 0.89 -15.04 22.20
C VAL A 46 1.14 -16.31 23.02
N ARG A 47 0.97 -16.25 24.35
CA ARG A 47 1.15 -17.42 25.24
C ARG A 47 0.21 -18.57 24.86
N ARG A 48 -1.05 -18.27 24.52
CA ARG A 48 -2.04 -19.26 24.09
C ARG A 48 -1.66 -20.00 22.79
N ARG A 49 -0.77 -19.43 21.97
CA ARG A 49 -0.42 -19.94 20.63
C ARG A 49 0.99 -20.54 20.54
N SER A 50 1.63 -20.80 21.69
CA SER A 50 3.02 -21.25 21.82
C SER A 50 4.00 -20.23 21.22
N ALA A 51 4.45 -19.29 22.07
CA ALA A 51 5.32 -18.19 21.69
C ALA A 51 6.53 -18.67 20.85
N ASP A 52 6.77 -18.03 19.72
CA ASP A 52 7.99 -18.18 18.93
C ASP A 52 9.01 -17.12 19.39
N ALA A 53 10.28 -17.51 19.53
CA ALA A 53 11.34 -16.61 19.97
C ALA A 53 11.58 -15.42 19.02
N ARG A 54 11.09 -15.51 17.78
CA ARG A 54 11.16 -14.44 16.77
C ARG A 54 10.08 -13.38 16.89
N ILE A 55 9.14 -13.55 17.83
CA ILE A 55 8.09 -12.57 18.12
C ILE A 55 8.49 -11.74 19.34
N GLU A 56 8.61 -10.44 19.11
CA GLU A 56 8.83 -9.45 20.15
C GLU A 56 7.57 -8.61 20.31
N ILE A 57 7.13 -8.40 21.55
CA ILE A 57 6.02 -7.49 21.84
C ILE A 57 6.61 -6.10 22.05
N VAL A 58 6.18 -5.14 21.23
CA VAL A 58 6.51 -3.73 21.38
C VAL A 58 5.29 -2.99 21.96
N PRO A 59 5.38 -2.45 23.18
CA PRO A 59 4.25 -1.78 23.80
C PRO A 59 3.81 -0.54 23.01
N ALA A 60 2.48 -0.39 22.89
CA ALA A 60 1.80 0.83 22.49
C ALA A 60 0.51 0.95 23.31
N THR A 61 0.23 2.14 23.86
CA THR A 61 -0.91 2.34 24.78
C THR A 61 -2.16 2.86 24.09
N GLU A 62 -2.07 3.33 22.85
CA GLU A 62 -3.19 3.89 22.10
C GLU A 62 -3.50 3.08 20.83
N VAL A 63 -4.76 3.18 20.37
CA VAL A 63 -5.22 2.63 19.09
C VAL A 63 -6.05 3.71 18.40
N ILE A 64 -5.88 3.85 17.08
CA ILE A 64 -6.73 4.74 16.27
C ILE A 64 -7.98 3.94 15.89
N ALA A 65 -9.15 4.39 16.34
CA ALA A 65 -10.40 3.69 16.06
C ALA A 65 -10.81 3.92 14.59
N PRO A 66 -11.56 2.98 13.96
CA PRO A 66 -11.95 3.10 12.55
C PRO A 66 -12.73 4.37 12.22
N ASP A 67 -13.56 4.86 13.14
CA ASP A 67 -14.46 6.01 13.02
C ASP A 67 -13.84 7.33 13.50
N GLU A 68 -12.60 7.30 14.01
CA GLU A 68 -11.95 8.50 14.53
C GLU A 68 -11.51 9.44 13.39
N PRO A 69 -11.71 10.77 13.52
CA PRO A 69 -11.19 11.72 12.55
C PRO A 69 -9.66 11.63 12.42
N VAL A 70 -9.20 11.12 11.27
CA VAL A 70 -7.79 10.78 10.99
C VAL A 70 -6.80 11.91 11.36
N ALA A 71 -7.10 13.15 10.95
CA ALA A 71 -6.22 14.29 11.18
C ALA A 71 -6.01 14.60 12.67
N GLN A 72 -7.02 14.38 13.50
CA GLN A 72 -6.95 14.56 14.94
C GLN A 72 -6.22 13.39 15.59
N ALA A 73 -6.57 12.15 15.21
CA ALA A 73 -6.01 10.93 15.78
C ALA A 73 -4.48 10.90 15.64
N ILE A 74 -3.96 11.13 14.43
CA ILE A 74 -2.51 11.13 14.14
C ILE A 74 -1.75 12.19 14.94
N ARG A 75 -2.36 13.35 15.20
CA ARG A 75 -1.70 14.44 15.93
C ARG A 75 -1.64 14.16 17.43
N LYS A 76 -2.72 13.64 17.99
CA LYS A 76 -2.89 13.43 19.44
C LYS A 76 -2.30 12.09 19.91
N LYS A 77 -2.54 11.01 19.17
CA LYS A 77 -2.21 9.64 19.57
C LYS A 77 -0.83 9.20 19.11
N ARG A 78 0.19 9.87 19.64
CA ARG A 78 1.61 9.62 19.29
C ARG A 78 2.11 8.26 19.80
N ASP A 79 1.39 7.64 20.72
CA ASP A 79 1.66 6.28 21.21
C ASP A 79 0.68 5.25 20.63
N SER A 80 0.06 5.56 19.48
CA SER A 80 -0.77 4.60 18.76
C SER A 80 0.05 3.50 18.09
N THR A 81 -0.53 2.31 17.94
CA THR A 81 0.13 1.18 17.27
C THR A 81 0.68 1.52 15.88
N ILE A 82 -0.07 2.32 15.10
CA ILE A 82 0.37 2.84 13.80
C ILE A 82 1.59 3.76 13.95
N HIS A 83 1.58 4.72 14.87
CA HIS A 83 2.70 5.63 15.10
C HIS A 83 3.95 4.89 15.57
N VAL A 84 3.79 4.00 16.54
CA VAL A 84 4.89 3.21 17.11
C VAL A 84 5.48 2.31 16.03
N GLY A 85 4.65 1.57 15.29
CA GLY A 85 5.13 0.68 14.22
C GLY A 85 5.87 1.41 13.10
N LEU A 86 5.36 2.56 12.65
CA LEU A 86 6.05 3.40 11.66
C LEU A 86 7.34 4.03 12.20
N ARG A 87 7.38 4.40 13.49
CA ARG A 87 8.59 4.90 14.15
C ARG A 87 9.68 3.83 14.19
N LEU A 88 9.33 2.57 14.47
CA LEU A 88 10.29 1.46 14.42
C LEU A 88 10.94 1.33 13.04
N VAL A 89 10.18 1.56 11.96
CA VAL A 89 10.73 1.57 10.60
C VAL A 89 11.64 2.79 10.37
N HIS A 90 11.19 3.97 10.79
CA HIS A 90 11.98 5.20 10.66
C HIS A 90 13.33 5.14 11.38
N GLU A 91 13.37 4.52 12.55
CA GLU A 91 14.56 4.36 13.39
C GLU A 91 15.46 3.20 12.94
N GLY A 92 15.07 2.47 11.88
CA GLY A 92 15.82 1.31 11.37
C GLY A 92 15.70 0.06 12.25
N TYR A 93 14.80 0.04 13.23
CA TYR A 93 14.53 -1.13 14.05
C TYR A 93 13.79 -2.23 13.28
N ALA A 94 12.85 -1.83 12.42
CA ALA A 94 12.09 -2.68 11.52
C ALA A 94 12.33 -2.26 10.06
N HIS A 95 12.16 -3.21 9.13
CA HIS A 95 12.39 -3.00 7.70
C HIS A 95 11.11 -2.63 6.95
N ALA A 96 9.96 -3.02 7.49
CA ALA A 96 8.65 -2.68 6.96
C ALA A 96 7.60 -2.67 8.07
N PHE A 97 6.47 -2.03 7.77
CA PHE A 97 5.31 -1.95 8.65
C PHE A 97 4.08 -2.52 7.93
N VAL A 98 3.27 -3.30 8.65
CA VAL A 98 2.02 -3.90 8.17
C VAL A 98 0.91 -3.58 9.16
N SER A 99 -0.25 -3.18 8.65
CA SER A 99 -1.45 -2.91 9.46
C SER A 99 -2.71 -3.17 8.64
N ALA A 100 -3.72 -3.72 9.29
CA ALA A 100 -5.09 -3.83 8.77
C ALA A 100 -5.99 -2.65 9.24
N GLY A 101 -5.39 -1.64 9.88
CA GLY A 101 -6.08 -0.49 10.44
C GLY A 101 -6.56 0.52 9.40
N ASN A 102 -7.04 1.67 9.89
CA ASN A 102 -7.59 2.71 9.05
C ASN A 102 -6.57 3.18 7.98
N THR A 103 -6.86 2.93 6.70
CA THR A 103 -5.99 3.25 5.56
C THR A 103 -5.58 4.71 5.51
N GLY A 104 -6.51 5.63 5.79
CA GLY A 104 -6.24 7.07 5.84
C GLY A 104 -5.25 7.41 6.96
N ALA A 105 -5.40 6.77 8.13
CA ALA A 105 -4.50 6.94 9.26
C ALA A 105 -3.08 6.45 8.95
N ILE A 106 -2.98 5.24 8.37
CA ILE A 106 -1.70 4.65 7.95
C ILE A 106 -1.00 5.56 6.94
N MET A 107 -1.70 5.98 5.88
CA MET A 107 -1.14 6.82 4.82
C MET A 107 -0.64 8.18 5.34
N ALA A 108 -1.44 8.85 6.16
CA ALA A 108 -1.07 10.15 6.70
C ALA A 108 0.06 10.05 7.74
N ALA A 109 0.07 9.02 8.59
CA ALA A 109 1.16 8.78 9.53
C ALA A 109 2.46 8.40 8.80
N ALA A 110 2.40 7.51 7.79
CA ALA A 110 3.56 7.10 7.00
C ALA A 110 4.18 8.28 6.26
N LYS A 111 3.35 9.13 5.62
CA LYS A 111 3.83 10.35 4.95
C LYS A 111 4.54 11.30 5.93
N MET A 112 4.03 11.42 7.16
CA MET A 112 4.63 12.30 8.17
C MET A 112 5.94 11.73 8.74
N ILE A 113 6.00 10.43 9.00
CA ILE A 113 7.10 9.77 9.71
C ILE A 113 8.18 9.30 8.74
N LEU A 114 7.80 8.52 7.72
CA LEU A 114 8.74 7.93 6.75
C LEU A 114 9.11 8.87 5.61
N LYS A 115 8.20 9.80 5.27
CA LYS A 115 8.30 10.71 4.12
C LYS A 115 8.33 9.94 2.78
N THR A 116 8.33 10.67 1.67
CA THR A 116 8.50 10.07 0.34
C THR A 116 9.98 9.90 0.01
N LEU A 117 10.28 9.00 -0.93
CA LEU A 117 11.58 8.96 -1.58
C LEU A 117 11.81 10.30 -2.30
N GLY A 118 13.06 10.78 -2.32
CA GLY A 118 13.42 12.13 -2.80
C GLY A 118 12.72 12.61 -4.08
N PRO A 119 12.71 11.85 -5.19
CA PRO A 119 12.10 12.27 -6.44
C PRO A 119 10.57 12.06 -6.50
N ILE A 120 9.93 11.51 -5.46
CA ILE A 120 8.50 11.21 -5.43
C ILE A 120 7.74 12.34 -4.73
N ASP A 121 6.84 12.98 -5.47
CA ASP A 121 6.03 14.10 -4.98
C ASP A 121 4.98 13.63 -3.97
N ARG A 122 4.31 12.52 -4.29
CA ARG A 122 3.20 11.97 -3.51
C ARG A 122 3.28 10.44 -3.50
N PRO A 123 3.02 9.80 -2.35
CA PRO A 123 2.84 8.35 -2.32
C PRO A 123 1.53 7.98 -3.02
N ALA A 124 1.40 6.72 -3.46
CA ALA A 124 0.17 6.19 -4.04
C ALA A 124 -0.23 4.88 -3.34
N LEU A 125 -1.52 4.55 -3.36
CA LEU A 125 -1.99 3.22 -2.98
C LEU A 125 -2.03 2.35 -4.23
N ALA A 126 -1.43 1.18 -4.16
CA ALA A 126 -1.45 0.19 -5.24
C ALA A 126 -2.26 -1.04 -4.82
N ALA A 127 -3.10 -1.55 -5.72
CA ALA A 127 -3.81 -2.80 -5.56
C ALA A 127 -3.35 -3.80 -6.63
N VAL A 128 -3.20 -5.07 -6.25
CA VAL A 128 -2.93 -6.15 -7.20
C VAL A 128 -4.26 -6.81 -7.56
N LEU A 129 -4.64 -6.70 -8.83
CA LEU A 129 -5.89 -7.23 -9.38
C LEU A 129 -5.61 -8.56 -10.09
N PRO A 130 -6.52 -9.55 -10.00
CA PRO A 130 -6.49 -10.71 -10.89
C PRO A 130 -6.92 -10.28 -12.31
N THR A 131 -6.49 -11.04 -13.32
CA THR A 131 -6.94 -10.84 -14.71
C THR A 131 -7.65 -12.09 -15.25
N PHE A 132 -8.52 -11.92 -16.24
CA PHE A 132 -9.22 -13.03 -16.92
C PHE A 132 -8.26 -13.93 -17.70
N ALA A 133 -7.09 -13.42 -18.08
CA ALA A 133 -6.00 -14.21 -18.64
C ALA A 133 -5.27 -15.10 -17.60
N GLY A 134 -5.69 -15.09 -16.33
CA GLY A 134 -5.08 -15.87 -15.25
C GLY A 134 -3.82 -15.22 -14.64
N GLY A 135 -3.53 -13.97 -15.00
CA GLY A 135 -2.41 -13.18 -14.52
C GLY A 135 -2.78 -12.22 -13.39
N ARG A 136 -1.91 -11.25 -13.15
CA ARG A 136 -2.10 -10.17 -12.16
C ARG A 136 -1.67 -8.84 -12.77
N ALA A 137 -2.37 -7.77 -12.41
CA ALA A 137 -2.00 -6.41 -12.79
C ALA A 137 -1.99 -5.48 -11.57
N VAL A 138 -1.20 -4.42 -11.62
CA VAL A 138 -1.11 -3.41 -10.56
C VAL A 138 -1.98 -2.21 -10.94
N LEU A 139 -3.03 -1.91 -10.18
CA LEU A 139 -3.78 -0.67 -10.28
C LEU A 139 -3.21 0.37 -9.30
N ILE A 140 -2.85 1.55 -9.80
CA ILE A 140 -2.23 2.63 -9.02
C ILE A 140 -2.61 4.00 -9.61
N ASP A 141 -3.12 4.98 -8.88
CA ASP A 141 -3.46 5.05 -7.45
C ASP A 141 -4.91 4.60 -7.18
N VAL A 142 -5.18 3.92 -6.06
CA VAL A 142 -6.53 3.48 -5.66
C VAL A 142 -7.15 4.27 -4.50
N GLY A 143 -6.61 5.43 -4.15
CA GLY A 143 -7.29 6.34 -3.22
C GLY A 143 -6.39 7.19 -2.32
N ALA A 144 -5.08 7.22 -2.54
CA ALA A 144 -4.21 8.12 -1.79
C ALA A 144 -4.41 9.59 -2.19
N ASN A 145 -4.65 9.85 -3.47
CA ASN A 145 -4.68 11.18 -4.07
C ASN A 145 -5.90 11.36 -4.96
N ALA A 146 -6.97 11.95 -4.43
CA ALA A 146 -8.16 12.27 -5.23
C ALA A 146 -7.87 13.24 -6.39
N GLU A 147 -6.91 14.15 -6.21
CA GLU A 147 -6.48 15.09 -7.25
C GLU A 147 -4.98 14.92 -7.52
N CYS A 148 -4.65 14.80 -8.81
CA CYS A 148 -3.29 14.58 -9.30
C CYS A 148 -2.91 15.60 -10.38
N ARG A 149 -1.61 15.81 -10.55
CA ARG A 149 -1.01 16.49 -11.71
C ARG A 149 -0.51 15.45 -12.71
N PRO A 150 -0.32 15.78 -14.00
CA PRO A 150 0.15 14.83 -15.00
C PRO A 150 1.43 14.07 -14.59
N LEU A 151 2.41 14.76 -14.03
CA LEU A 151 3.67 14.13 -13.58
C LEU A 151 3.49 13.17 -12.39
N HIS A 152 2.41 13.28 -11.60
CA HIS A 152 2.11 12.30 -10.56
C HIS A 152 1.77 10.94 -11.18
N LEU A 153 1.00 10.91 -12.26
CA LEU A 153 0.68 9.67 -12.98
C LEU A 153 1.94 9.04 -13.58
N VAL A 154 2.89 9.84 -14.05
CA VAL A 154 4.20 9.32 -14.51
C VAL A 154 4.98 8.69 -13.35
N GLN A 155 5.02 9.33 -12.17
CA GLN A 155 5.64 8.73 -10.98
C GLN A 155 4.94 7.42 -10.56
N PHE A 156 3.61 7.36 -10.68
CA PHE A 156 2.83 6.15 -10.38
C PHE A 156 3.14 5.03 -11.37
N ALA A 157 3.28 5.35 -12.66
CA ALA A 157 3.74 4.41 -13.69
C ALA A 157 5.12 3.82 -13.35
N ILE A 158 6.08 4.67 -12.95
CA ILE A 158 7.43 4.23 -12.56
C ILE A 158 7.37 3.31 -11.33
N MET A 159 6.62 3.69 -10.29
CA MET A 159 6.48 2.87 -9.09
C MET A 159 5.78 1.53 -9.38
N GLY A 160 4.73 1.56 -10.22
CA GLY A 160 4.02 0.37 -10.66
C GLY A 160 4.88 -0.57 -11.51
N ASP A 161 5.69 -0.03 -12.44
CA ASP A 161 6.67 -0.80 -13.23
C ASP A 161 7.66 -1.53 -12.33
N ILE A 162 8.26 -0.82 -11.36
CA ILE A 162 9.22 -1.40 -10.42
C ILE A 162 8.54 -2.51 -9.60
N TYR A 163 7.33 -2.28 -9.10
CA TYR A 163 6.59 -3.27 -8.33
C TYR A 163 6.26 -4.51 -9.17
N ALA A 164 5.76 -4.34 -10.39
CA ALA A 164 5.43 -5.43 -11.30
C ALA A 164 6.67 -6.25 -11.68
N ARG A 165 7.83 -5.61 -11.89
CA ARG A 165 9.09 -6.31 -12.15
C ARG A 165 9.59 -7.10 -10.94
N LEU A 166 9.69 -6.45 -9.78
CA LEU A 166 10.36 -7.02 -8.62
C LEU A 166 9.48 -7.98 -7.82
N ILE A 167 8.17 -7.72 -7.74
CA ILE A 167 7.24 -8.48 -6.90
C ILE A 167 6.40 -9.45 -7.73
N LEU A 168 5.92 -9.03 -8.91
CA LEU A 168 5.11 -9.90 -9.78
C LEU A 168 5.96 -10.69 -10.80
N GLY A 169 7.26 -10.39 -10.93
CA GLY A 169 8.17 -11.09 -11.83
C GLY A 169 7.94 -10.80 -13.32
N ILE A 170 7.25 -9.71 -13.65
CA ILE A 170 6.93 -9.34 -15.03
C ILE A 170 8.11 -8.53 -15.60
N ALA A 171 8.94 -9.13 -16.45
CA ALA A 171 10.21 -8.53 -16.88
C ALA A 171 10.08 -7.17 -17.58
N SER A 172 9.04 -6.98 -18.40
CA SER A 172 8.74 -5.74 -19.12
C SER A 172 7.24 -5.41 -19.01
N PRO A 173 6.79 -4.85 -17.87
CA PRO A 173 5.38 -4.59 -17.61
C PRO A 173 4.80 -3.60 -18.61
N ARG A 174 3.70 -3.97 -19.27
CA ARG A 174 2.91 -3.08 -20.12
C ARG A 174 2.14 -2.11 -19.24
N ILE A 175 2.34 -0.82 -19.47
CA ILE A 175 1.73 0.24 -18.68
C ILE A 175 0.59 0.86 -19.49
N GLY A 176 -0.62 0.83 -18.92
CA GLY A 176 -1.81 1.48 -19.46
C GLY A 176 -2.24 2.69 -18.63
N LEU A 177 -2.73 3.73 -19.30
CA LEU A 177 -3.34 4.89 -18.65
C LEU A 177 -4.86 4.79 -18.72
N VAL A 178 -5.55 4.82 -17.58
CA VAL A 178 -7.02 4.78 -17.58
C VAL A 178 -7.59 6.00 -18.30
N SER A 179 -8.48 5.74 -19.26
CA SER A 179 -9.17 6.78 -20.02
C SER A 179 -10.59 6.36 -20.41
N ILE A 180 -11.32 7.27 -21.04
CA ILE A 180 -12.68 7.06 -21.58
C ILE A 180 -12.69 6.52 -23.02
N GLY A 181 -11.52 6.21 -23.56
CA GLY A 181 -11.33 5.67 -24.90
C GLY A 181 -9.86 5.33 -25.14
N GLU A 182 -9.59 4.41 -26.07
CA GLU A 182 -8.23 3.92 -26.37
C GLU A 182 -7.40 4.93 -27.19
N GLU A 183 -8.03 5.86 -27.89
CA GLU A 183 -7.30 6.83 -28.71
C GLU A 183 -6.52 7.84 -27.84
N GLU A 184 -5.31 8.23 -28.27
CA GLU A 184 -4.42 9.17 -27.55
C GLU A 184 -5.14 10.46 -27.09
N ALA A 185 -6.02 10.99 -27.94
CA ALA A 185 -6.71 12.25 -27.68
C ALA A 185 -7.86 12.15 -26.65
N LYS A 186 -8.18 10.95 -26.15
CA LYS A 186 -9.30 10.72 -25.23
C LYS A 186 -8.93 10.99 -23.77
N GLY A 187 -9.96 11.32 -23.00
CA GLY A 187 -9.87 11.62 -21.58
C GLY A 187 -9.90 13.11 -21.28
N ASN A 188 -9.64 13.44 -20.02
CA ASN A 188 -9.65 14.81 -19.53
C ASN A 188 -8.28 15.49 -19.77
N GLU A 189 -8.11 16.72 -19.28
CA GLU A 189 -6.82 17.41 -19.39
C GLU A 189 -5.69 16.65 -18.67
N LEU A 190 -5.96 16.11 -17.48
CA LEU A 190 -4.99 15.34 -16.71
C LEU A 190 -4.45 14.14 -17.51
N THR A 191 -5.34 13.31 -18.05
CA THR A 191 -4.95 12.09 -18.78
C THR A 191 -4.26 12.42 -20.09
N ARG A 192 -4.74 13.41 -20.85
CA ARG A 192 -4.12 13.81 -22.13
C ARG A 192 -2.71 14.39 -21.94
N GLU A 193 -2.48 15.18 -20.90
CA GLU A 193 -1.12 15.68 -20.61
C GLU A 193 -0.24 14.56 -20.03
N ALA A 194 -0.77 13.67 -19.18
CA ALA A 194 -0.02 12.53 -18.66
C ALA A 194 0.42 11.58 -19.79
N TYR A 195 -0.44 11.34 -20.78
CA TYR A 195 -0.14 10.52 -21.95
C TYR A 195 1.14 10.98 -22.65
N LYS A 196 1.23 12.28 -22.97
CA LYS A 196 2.41 12.88 -23.64
C LYS A 196 3.69 12.68 -22.84
N HIS A 197 3.62 12.72 -21.51
CA HIS A 197 4.76 12.47 -20.65
C HIS A 197 5.12 10.99 -20.58
N LEU A 198 4.13 10.09 -20.51
CA LEU A 198 4.33 8.65 -20.47
C LEU A 198 4.94 8.11 -21.77
N GLU A 199 4.52 8.62 -22.91
CA GLU A 199 5.11 8.27 -24.22
C GLU A 199 6.62 8.57 -24.27
N ARG A 200 7.05 9.64 -23.58
CA ARG A 200 8.46 10.09 -23.53
C ARG A 200 9.23 9.56 -22.32
N SER A 201 8.61 8.73 -21.49
CA SER A 201 9.17 8.28 -20.21
C SER A 201 10.23 7.19 -20.35
N GLY A 202 10.26 6.48 -21.49
CA GLY A 202 11.08 5.28 -21.69
C GLY A 202 10.53 4.02 -21.02
N LEU A 203 9.36 4.10 -20.38
CA LEU A 203 8.62 2.94 -19.90
C LEU A 203 7.95 2.20 -21.07
N HIS A 204 7.57 0.93 -20.86
CA HIS A 204 6.77 0.16 -21.82
C HIS A 204 5.29 0.59 -21.76
N PHE A 205 5.04 1.85 -22.14
CA PHE A 205 3.71 2.45 -22.19
C PHE A 205 2.97 1.97 -23.45
N VAL A 206 1.79 1.35 -23.26
CA VAL A 206 0.98 0.79 -24.35
C VAL A 206 -0.25 1.63 -24.69
N GLY A 207 -0.37 2.82 -24.10
CA GLY A 207 -1.43 3.77 -24.39
C GLY A 207 -2.56 3.78 -23.38
N ASN A 208 -3.74 4.22 -23.83
CA ASN A 208 -4.93 4.33 -22.99
C ASN A 208 -5.61 2.97 -22.82
N VAL A 209 -6.25 2.77 -21.67
CA VAL A 209 -7.04 1.59 -21.33
C VAL A 209 -8.41 2.02 -20.85
N GLU A 210 -9.45 1.50 -21.48
CA GLU A 210 -10.82 1.69 -21.03
C GLU A 210 -11.15 0.85 -19.80
N GLY A 211 -12.09 1.31 -18.98
CA GLY A 211 -12.49 0.63 -17.75
C GLY A 211 -12.88 -0.85 -17.93
N GLN A 212 -13.53 -1.18 -19.05
CA GLN A 212 -13.92 -2.56 -19.38
C GLN A 212 -12.74 -3.51 -19.67
N ASN A 213 -11.59 -2.96 -20.09
CA ASN A 213 -10.41 -3.73 -20.48
C ASN A 213 -9.41 -3.93 -19.33
N ILE A 214 -9.64 -3.31 -18.17
CA ILE A 214 -8.74 -3.35 -17.00
C ILE A 214 -8.44 -4.79 -16.55
N TYR A 215 -9.43 -5.67 -16.59
CA TYR A 215 -9.31 -7.06 -16.12
C TYR A 215 -8.90 -8.05 -17.22
N MET A 216 -8.75 -7.62 -18.48
CA MET A 216 -8.52 -8.54 -19.61
C MET A 216 -7.12 -9.15 -19.60
N GLY A 217 -6.14 -8.47 -18.99
CA GLY A 217 -4.75 -8.92 -18.94
C GLY A 217 -3.88 -8.38 -20.09
N ASP A 218 -4.37 -7.37 -20.80
CA ASP A 218 -3.61 -6.67 -21.85
C ASP A 218 -2.60 -5.65 -21.29
N VAL A 219 -2.73 -5.34 -20.01
CA VAL A 219 -1.83 -4.44 -19.26
C VAL A 219 -1.46 -5.03 -17.91
N ASP A 220 -0.25 -4.71 -17.46
CA ASP A 220 0.36 -5.23 -16.23
C ASP A 220 0.40 -4.16 -15.13
N VAL A 221 0.42 -2.87 -15.53
CA VAL A 221 0.32 -1.71 -14.65
C VAL A 221 -0.73 -0.76 -15.21
N ILE A 222 -1.76 -0.45 -14.42
CA ILE A 222 -2.87 0.42 -14.77
C ILE A 222 -2.76 1.70 -13.94
N VAL A 223 -2.58 2.82 -14.62
CA VAL A 223 -2.29 4.11 -14.00
C VAL A 223 -3.52 5.01 -14.02
N CYS A 224 -3.86 5.60 -12.88
CA CYS A 224 -4.94 6.58 -12.74
C CYS A 224 -4.74 7.49 -11.53
N ASP A 225 -5.56 8.53 -11.41
CA ASP A 225 -5.71 9.26 -10.16
C ASP A 225 -6.47 8.42 -9.12
N GLY A 226 -6.27 8.75 -7.84
CA GLY A 226 -6.83 7.99 -6.73
C GLY A 226 -8.36 8.02 -6.65
N PHE A 227 -9.04 9.03 -7.20
CA PHE A 227 -10.50 9.04 -7.24
C PHE A 227 -11.00 7.97 -8.23
N THR A 228 -10.51 8.03 -9.46
CA THR A 228 -10.83 7.06 -10.52
C THR A 228 -10.48 5.63 -10.10
N GLY A 229 -9.27 5.41 -9.57
CA GLY A 229 -8.85 4.08 -9.14
C GLY A 229 -9.64 3.53 -7.96
N ASN A 230 -10.08 4.37 -7.02
CA ASN A 230 -10.94 3.92 -5.93
C ASN A 230 -12.32 3.46 -6.43
N VAL A 231 -12.88 4.16 -7.43
CA VAL A 231 -14.14 3.78 -8.07
C VAL A 231 -13.99 2.44 -8.80
N ILE A 232 -12.92 2.27 -9.59
CA ILE A 232 -12.62 1.02 -10.30
C ILE A 232 -12.47 -0.15 -9.32
N LEU A 233 -11.75 0.05 -8.21
CA LEU A 233 -11.50 -1.02 -7.24
C LEU A 233 -12.77 -1.50 -6.53
N LYS A 234 -13.79 -0.65 -6.44
CA LYS A 234 -15.04 -0.92 -5.69
C LYS A 234 -16.23 -1.30 -6.57
N THR A 235 -16.03 -1.37 -7.90
CA THR A 235 -17.07 -1.69 -8.88
C THR A 235 -16.74 -3.01 -9.57
#